data_AF-A0A6L2L3C6-F1
#
_entry.id   AF-A0A6L2L3C6-F1
#
_cell.length_a   1.000
_cell.length_b   1.000
_cell.length_c   1.000
_cell.angle_alpha   90.00
_cell.angle_beta   90.00
_cell.angle_gamma   90.00
#
_symmetry.space_group_name_H-M   'P 1'
#
loop_
_entity.id
_entity.type
_entity.pdbx_description
1 polymer ?
#
loop_
_entity_poly.entity_id
_entity_poly.type
_entity_poly.pdbx_seq_one_letter_code
_entity_poly.pdbx_strand_id
1 'polypeptide(L)'
;MVGSIGEVEKGFHCILYARIIKIHRKHGWAYLACRKCGKIAKQTDAERTNWWNCKLHGRITADGVVIMYRLIFRVMNDTGSASFLLFDDLVFKLSLTES
;
A
#
# COMPACT_ATOMS: atom_id res chain seq x y z
N MET A 1 -2.53 29.53 11.08
CA MET A 1 -2.05 28.73 12.23
C MET A 1 -2.12 27.27 11.79
N VAL A 2 -1.02 26.73 11.27
CA VAL A 2 -0.94 25.32 10.84
C VAL A 2 -0.75 24.50 12.11
N GLY A 3 -1.78 23.74 12.49
CA GLY A 3 -1.70 22.88 13.67
C GLY A 3 -0.58 21.88 13.50
N SER A 4 0.40 21.93 14.39
CA SER A 4 1.42 20.88 14.54
C SER A 4 0.69 19.56 14.74
N ILE A 5 1.08 18.52 14.00
CA ILE A 5 0.64 17.15 14.28
C ILE A 5 1.21 16.84 15.66
N GLY A 6 0.37 16.95 16.71
CA GLY A 6 0.75 16.52 18.04
C GLY A 6 1.14 15.05 17.94
N GLU A 7 2.33 14.71 18.43
CA GLU A 7 2.74 13.32 18.54
C GLU A 7 1.68 12.59 19.35
N VAL A 8 0.96 11.69 18.68
CA VAL A 8 -0.03 10.85 19.32
C VAL A 8 0.78 9.78 20.07
N GLU A 9 1.02 10.00 21.36
CA GLU A 9 1.85 9.13 22.21
C GLU A 9 1.39 7.67 22.27
N LYS A 10 0.12 7.39 21.89
CA LYS A 10 -0.43 6.03 21.76
C LYS A 10 -1.29 5.94 20.51
N GLY A 11 -1.03 4.94 19.67
CA GLY A 11 -1.91 4.64 18.53
C GLY A 11 -3.36 4.50 19.00
N PHE A 12 -4.28 5.22 18.36
CA PHE A 12 -5.72 5.10 18.60
C PHE A 12 -6.42 4.66 17.32
N HIS A 13 -7.58 4.04 17.49
CA HIS A 13 -8.47 3.68 16.40
C HIS A 13 -9.64 4.68 16.37
N CYS A 14 -10.00 5.15 15.18
CA CYS A 14 -11.18 5.99 14.97
C CYS A 14 -11.92 5.57 13.70
N ILE A 15 -13.20 5.93 13.63
CA ILE A 15 -14.02 5.77 12.41
C ILE A 15 -14.18 7.16 11.80
N LEU A 16 -13.81 7.27 10.53
CA LEU A 16 -13.93 8.51 9.75
C LEU A 16 -14.95 8.32 8.64
N TYR A 17 -15.94 9.21 8.59
CA TYR A 17 -16.83 9.37 7.45
C TYR A 17 -16.31 10.52 6.58
N ALA A 18 -15.85 10.20 5.37
CA ALA A 18 -15.29 11.18 4.44
C ALA A 18 -15.44 10.70 3.00
N ARG A 19 -15.44 11.65 2.06
CA ARG A 19 -15.47 11.36 0.63
C ARG A 19 -14.05 11.19 0.09
N ILE A 20 -13.82 10.16 -0.73
CA ILE A 20 -12.56 10.03 -1.47
C ILE A 20 -12.53 11.10 -2.57
N ILE A 21 -11.55 11.99 -2.52
CA ILE A 21 -11.39 13.07 -3.50
C ILE A 21 -10.25 12.81 -4.49
N LYS A 22 -9.29 11.94 -4.14
CA LYS A 22 -8.18 11.59 -5.03
C LYS A 22 -7.61 10.22 -4.70
N ILE A 23 -7.28 9.45 -5.73
CA ILE A 23 -6.51 8.20 -5.62
C ILE A 23 -5.19 8.39 -6.36
N HIS A 24 -4.07 8.23 -5.66
CA HIS A 24 -2.74 8.37 -6.24
C HIS A 24 -2.33 7.06 -6.93
N ARG A 25 -2.54 6.98 -8.25
CA ARG A 25 -2.23 5.79 -9.07
C ARG A 25 -0.96 5.90 -9.94
N LYS A 26 -0.23 7.03 -9.89
CA LYS A 26 0.86 7.28 -10.84
C LYS A 26 2.08 6.36 -10.64
N HIS A 27 2.58 6.21 -9.42
CA HIS A 27 3.76 5.38 -9.14
C HIS A 27 3.67 4.69 -7.77
N GLY A 28 4.21 3.48 -7.67
CA GLY A 28 4.36 2.76 -6.40
C GLY A 28 3.05 2.27 -5.77
N TRP A 29 1.98 2.21 -6.55
CA TRP A 29 0.66 1.72 -6.12
C TRP A 29 0.57 0.19 -6.08
N ALA A 30 1.47 -0.48 -6.80
CA ALA A 30 1.67 -1.92 -6.75
C ALA A 30 3.17 -2.22 -6.62
N TYR A 31 3.50 -3.33 -5.99
CA TYR A 31 4.88 -3.82 -5.86
C TYR A 31 4.91 -5.34 -5.86
N LEU A 32 6.05 -5.90 -6.28
CA LEU A 32 6.30 -7.34 -6.18
C LEU A 32 6.71 -7.66 -4.74
N ALA A 33 6.05 -8.67 -4.16
CA ALA A 33 6.26 -9.11 -2.80
C ALA A 33 6.52 -10.61 -2.75
N CYS A 34 7.24 -11.05 -1.72
CA CYS A 34 7.43 -12.45 -1.43
C CYS A 34 6.14 -13.05 -0.87
N ARG A 35 5.62 -14.09 -1.53
CA ARG A 35 4.40 -14.81 -1.11
C ARG A 35 4.42 -15.27 0.34
N LYS A 36 5.61 -15.59 0.88
CA LYS A 36 5.78 -16.12 2.25
C LYS A 36 5.70 -15.05 3.36
N CYS A 37 6.07 -13.80 3.09
CA CYS A 37 6.12 -12.76 4.15
C CYS A 37 5.55 -11.39 3.75
N GLY A 38 5.07 -11.21 2.51
CA GLY A 38 4.54 -9.94 2.03
C GLY A 38 5.56 -8.80 1.87
N LYS A 39 6.85 -9.02 2.20
CA LYS A 39 7.89 -8.01 2.01
C LYS A 39 8.30 -7.90 0.54
N ILE A 40 8.75 -6.70 0.16
CA ILE A 40 9.21 -6.39 -1.20
C ILE A 40 10.22 -7.43 -1.70
N ALA A 41 9.94 -7.96 -2.88
CA ALA A 41 10.79 -8.84 -3.66
C ALA A 41 11.46 -8.04 -4.78
N LYS A 42 12.79 -7.91 -4.74
CA LYS A 42 13.54 -7.15 -5.76
C LYS A 42 13.93 -8.07 -6.91
N GLN A 43 13.60 -7.68 -8.14
CA GLN A 43 14.15 -8.36 -9.31
C GLN A 43 15.66 -8.11 -9.37
N THR A 44 16.42 -9.13 -9.74
CA THR A 44 17.87 -8.99 -9.97
C THR A 44 18.13 -8.64 -11.42
N ASP A 45 18.91 -7.58 -11.66
CA ASP A 45 19.24 -7.02 -12.98
C ASP A 45 20.15 -7.91 -13.85
N ALA A 46 20.31 -9.18 -13.51
CA ALA A 46 21.04 -10.13 -14.34
C ALA A 46 20.11 -10.62 -15.44
N GLU A 47 20.25 -10.00 -16.61
CA GLU A 47 19.70 -10.40 -17.90
C GLU A 47 19.44 -11.91 -17.95
N ARG A 48 18.15 -12.29 -18.07
CA ARG A 48 17.63 -13.66 -18.31
C ARG A 48 17.35 -14.56 -17.10
N THR A 49 17.32 -14.06 -15.88
CA THR A 49 17.08 -14.93 -14.73
C THR A 49 15.77 -14.59 -14.00
N ASN A 50 14.82 -15.54 -14.03
CA ASN A 50 13.47 -15.46 -13.41
C ASN A 50 13.51 -15.59 -11.87
N TRP A 51 14.32 -14.79 -11.19
CA TRP A 51 14.44 -14.78 -9.74
C TRP A 51 14.31 -13.37 -9.17
N TRP A 52 13.80 -13.35 -7.95
CA TRP A 52 13.70 -12.18 -7.11
C TRP A 52 14.41 -12.45 -5.79
N ASN A 53 14.82 -11.39 -5.12
CA ASN A 53 15.41 -11.47 -3.78
C ASN A 53 14.46 -10.89 -2.75
N CYS A 54 14.11 -11.72 -1.77
CA CYS A 54 13.47 -11.33 -0.53
C CYS A 54 14.55 -11.19 0.56
N LYS A 55 14.51 -10.10 1.32
CA LYS A 55 15.48 -9.89 2.43
C LYS A 55 15.42 -10.98 3.52
N LEU A 56 14.28 -11.64 3.70
CA LEU A 56 14.09 -12.67 4.72
C LEU A 56 14.32 -14.09 4.19
N HIS A 57 13.93 -14.36 2.94
CA HIS A 57 13.91 -15.71 2.38
C HIS A 57 14.94 -15.93 1.25
N GLY A 58 15.78 -14.93 0.97
CA GLY A 58 16.76 -14.99 -0.10
C GLY A 58 16.13 -15.05 -1.49
N ARG A 59 16.68 -15.91 -2.34
CA ARG A 59 16.28 -16.09 -3.74
C ARG A 59 14.94 -16.80 -3.84
N ILE A 60 13.99 -16.19 -4.55
CA ILE A 60 12.66 -16.73 -4.84
C ILE A 60 12.40 -16.74 -6.34
N THR A 61 11.69 -17.75 -6.82
CA THR A 61 11.26 -17.93 -8.20
C THR A 61 9.91 -17.24 -8.46
N ALA A 62 9.44 -17.24 -9.71
CA ALA A 62 8.21 -16.54 -10.11
C ALA A 62 6.96 -16.98 -9.33
N ASP A 63 6.84 -18.26 -8.99
CA ASP A 63 5.79 -18.82 -8.14
C ASP A 63 5.86 -18.31 -6.68
N GLY A 64 7.03 -17.84 -6.23
CA GLY A 64 7.23 -17.24 -4.93
C GLY A 64 6.88 -15.76 -4.85
N VAL A 65 6.46 -15.14 -5.96
CA VAL A 65 6.17 -13.70 -6.05
C VAL A 65 4.67 -13.47 -6.19
N VAL A 66 4.18 -12.42 -5.53
CA VAL A 66 2.80 -11.92 -5.64
C VAL A 66 2.82 -10.41 -5.86
N ILE A 67 1.79 -9.89 -6.51
CA ILE A 67 1.56 -8.45 -6.61
C ILE A 67 0.83 -8.02 -5.34
N MET A 68 1.38 -7.04 -4.64
CA MET A 68 0.70 -6.38 -3.51
C MET A 68 0.46 -4.92 -3.81
N TYR A 69 -0.61 -4.38 -3.23
CA TYR A 69 -1.08 -3.02 -3.45
C TYR A 69 -0.78 -2.12 -2.26
N ARG A 70 -0.42 -0.87 -2.59
CA ARG A 70 -0.20 0.19 -1.61
C ARG A 70 -0.70 1.50 -2.21
N LEU A 71 -1.98 1.80 -1.98
CA LEU A 71 -2.61 2.98 -2.53
C LEU A 71 -2.65 4.12 -1.51
N ILE A 72 -2.36 5.33 -1.98
CA ILE A 72 -2.55 6.55 -1.21
C ILE A 72 -3.83 7.21 -1.70
N PHE A 73 -4.74 7.47 -0.77
CA PHE A 73 -6.02 8.13 -1.01
C PHE A 73 -6.01 9.45 -0.28
N ARG A 74 -6.59 10.47 -0.89
CA ARG A 74 -6.96 11.69 -0.19
C ARG A 74 -8.45 11.68 0.02
N VAL A 75 -8.87 11.86 1.26
CA VAL A 75 -10.27 12.02 1.64
C VAL A 75 -10.52 13.43 2.14
N MET A 76 -11.77 13.87 2.07
CA MET A 76 -12.20 15.16 2.57
C MET A 76 -13.56 15.02 3.26
N ASN A 77 -13.72 15.72 4.38
CA ASN A 77 -14.97 15.94 5.08
C ASN A 77 -15.13 17.44 5.38
N ASP A 78 -16.17 17.79 6.12
CA ASP A 78 -16.48 19.20 6.44
C ASP A 78 -15.38 19.91 7.25
N THR A 79 -14.53 19.14 7.93
CA THR A 79 -13.43 19.67 8.77
C THR A 79 -12.10 19.81 8.02
N GLY A 80 -11.96 19.18 6.85
CA GLY A 80 -10.73 19.26 6.08
C GLY A 80 -10.41 18.00 5.30
N SER A 81 -9.13 17.84 4.95
CA SER A 81 -8.66 16.71 4.14
C SER A 81 -7.52 15.96 4.81
N ALA A 82 -7.49 14.65 4.64
CA ALA A 82 -6.42 13.78 5.12
C ALA A 82 -6.01 12.77 4.04
N SER A 83 -4.79 12.27 4.13
CA SER A 83 -4.28 11.21 3.24
C SER A 83 -4.14 9.90 4.00
N PHE A 84 -4.63 8.81 3.41
CA PHE A 84 -4.60 7.46 3.98
C PHE A 84 -3.82 6.51 3.07
N LEU A 85 -3.15 5.54 3.69
CA LEU A 85 -2.44 4.45 3.02
C LEU A 85 -3.23 3.15 3.22
N LEU A 86 -3.75 2.56 2.15
CA LEU A 86 -4.39 1.23 2.22
C LEU A 86 -3.53 0.18 1.54
N PHE A 87 -3.63 -1.03 2.08
CA PHE A 87 -3.01 -2.25 1.58
C PHE A 87 -4.08 -3.24 1.08
N ASP A 88 -3.65 -4.17 0.26
CA ASP A 88 -4.38 -5.26 -0.41
C ASP A 88 -5.87 -5.41 -0.10
N ASP A 89 -6.24 -6.03 1.03
CA ASP A 89 -7.64 -6.34 1.36
C ASP A 89 -8.58 -5.13 1.29
N LEU A 90 -8.10 -3.97 1.71
CA LEU A 90 -8.86 -2.72 1.69
C LEU A 90 -8.93 -2.13 0.28
N VAL A 91 -7.92 -2.35 -0.55
CA VAL A 91 -7.92 -1.94 -1.95
C VAL A 91 -8.97 -2.71 -2.74
N PHE A 92 -9.03 -4.04 -2.57
CA PHE A 92 -10.03 -4.87 -3.26
C PHE A 92 -11.46 -4.52 -2.86
N LYS A 93 -11.70 -4.23 -1.58
CA LYS A 93 -13.03 -3.81 -1.09
C LYS A 93 -13.51 -2.49 -1.73
N LEU A 94 -12.59 -1.58 -2.07
CA LEU A 94 -12.95 -0.35 -2.77
C LEU A 94 -13.39 -0.58 -4.22
N SER A 95 -12.82 -1.57 -4.91
CA SER A 95 -13.22 -1.91 -6.30
C SER A 95 -14.54 -2.67 -6.39
N LEU A 96 -15.01 -3.28 -5.30
CA LEU A 96 -16.25 -4.07 -5.28
C LEU A 96 -17.52 -3.22 -5.11
N THR A 97 -17.39 -1.93 -4.82
CA THR A 97 -18.52 -1.00 -4.70
C THR A 97 -19.05 -0.47 -6.04
N GLU A 98 -18.54 -0.94 -7.18
CA GLU A 98 -19.00 -0.57 -8.53
C GLU A 98 -19.87 -1.65 -9.22
N SER A 99 -20.37 -2.65 -8.50
CA SER A 99 -21.29 -3.69 -9.02
C SER A 99 -22.71 -3.56 -8.51
#